data_AF-A0A434QZS3-F1
#
_entry.id   AF-A0A434QZS3-F1
#
_cell.length_a   1.000
_cell.length_b   1.000
_cell.length_c   1.000
_cell.angle_alpha   90.00
_cell.angle_beta   90.00
_cell.angle_gamma   90.00
#
_symmetry.space_group_name_H-M   'P 1'
#
loop_
_entity.id
_entity.type
_entity.pdbx_description
1 polymer ?
#
loop_
_entity_poly.entity_id
_entity_poly.type
_entity_poly.pdbx_seq_one_letter_code
_entity_poly.pdbx_strand_id
1 'polypeptide(L)'
;LMRDGESFGAAIPDYVTPEFVRNEVARGRAIIPANINHPETEPMIIGRNFLTKINANIGNSAVTSSMAEEVEKMVWAIRWGADTVMDLSTGRNIHNIREWIIRNSPVPIGTVPIYQALEKVGGIAEELSWEVFRDTLIEQAEQGVDYFTIHAGVRLAYIPLTVDRVTGIVSRGGSIMAKWCLHHHKESFLYEHFEEICDIARAYDVSFSLGDGLRPGSIAAANAA
;
A
#
# COMPACT_ATOMS: atom_id res chain seq x y z
N LEU A 1 13.45 30.68 8.70
CA LEU A 1 14.30 30.72 7.47
C LEU A 1 13.43 31.21 6.30
N MET A 2 13.96 31.99 5.35
CA MET A 2 13.24 32.20 4.09
C MET A 2 13.17 30.85 3.37
N ARG A 3 11.98 30.43 2.97
CA ARG A 3 11.77 29.14 2.29
C ARG A 3 11.52 29.39 0.82
N ASP A 4 12.16 28.57 0.00
CA ASP A 4 11.90 28.54 -1.43
C ASP A 4 10.62 27.73 -1.69
N GLY A 5 9.75 28.25 -2.55
CA GLY A 5 8.51 27.59 -2.95
C GLY A 5 7.24 27.99 -2.18
N GLU A 6 6.09 27.62 -2.73
CA GLU A 6 4.77 27.87 -2.14
C GLU A 6 4.36 26.71 -1.22
N SER A 7 4.04 26.99 0.04
CA SER A 7 3.66 25.95 1.00
C SER A 7 2.28 25.36 0.76
N PHE A 8 1.48 25.99 -0.11
CA PHE A 8 0.06 25.73 -0.30
C PHE A 8 -0.71 25.63 1.03
N GLY A 9 -0.30 26.36 2.07
CA GLY A 9 -0.92 26.33 3.41
C GLY A 9 -0.38 25.25 4.37
N ALA A 10 0.73 24.59 4.04
CA ALA A 10 1.43 23.70 4.99
C ALA A 10 2.10 24.51 6.12
N ALA A 11 1.98 24.03 7.35
CA ALA A 11 2.56 24.63 8.56
C ALA A 11 3.81 23.84 8.97
N ILE A 12 4.84 23.87 8.12
CA ILE A 12 6.10 23.17 8.37
C ILE A 12 6.91 24.02 9.37
N PRO A 13 7.39 23.50 10.51
CA PRO A 13 8.21 24.26 11.44
C PRO A 13 9.69 24.30 10.99
N ASP A 14 10.46 25.31 11.42
CA ASP A 14 11.92 25.35 11.16
C ASP A 14 12.67 24.27 11.95
N TYR A 15 12.10 23.84 13.07
CA TYR A 15 12.59 22.74 13.89
C TYR A 15 11.42 21.84 14.30
N VAL A 16 11.52 20.54 13.98
CA VAL A 16 10.49 19.55 14.31
C VAL A 16 10.71 19.06 15.74
N THR A 17 9.76 19.36 16.64
CA THR A 17 9.80 18.87 18.03
C THR A 17 9.01 17.57 18.18
N PRO A 18 9.32 16.73 19.19
CA PRO A 18 8.54 15.51 19.47
C PRO A 18 7.06 15.81 19.73
N GLU A 19 6.76 16.92 20.41
CA GLU A 19 5.38 17.34 20.68
C GLU A 19 4.64 17.74 19.38
N PHE A 20 5.33 18.35 18.42
CA PHE A 20 4.75 18.63 17.10
C PHE A 20 4.42 17.34 16.35
N VAL A 21 5.34 16.37 16.34
CA VAL A 21 5.14 15.04 15.77
C VAL A 21 3.92 14.35 16.39
N ARG A 22 3.89 14.25 17.73
CA ARG A 22 2.77 13.65 18.48
C ARG A 22 1.44 14.29 18.10
N ASN A 23 1.41 15.63 18.03
CA ASN A 23 0.19 16.35 17.69
C ASN A 23 -0.27 16.12 16.25
N GLU A 24 0.62 16.06 15.25
CA GLU A 24 0.23 15.75 13.86
C GLU A 24 -0.29 14.30 13.72
N VAL A 25 0.32 13.33 14.40
CA VAL A 25 -0.12 11.93 14.41
C VAL A 25 -1.48 11.79 15.12
N ALA A 26 -1.63 12.36 16.31
CA ALA A 26 -2.86 12.26 17.11
C ALA A 26 -4.11 12.81 16.42
N ARG A 27 -3.94 13.76 15.48
CA ARG A 27 -5.04 14.33 14.68
C ARG A 27 -5.16 13.74 13.27
N GLY A 28 -4.43 12.66 12.98
CA GLY A 28 -4.50 11.93 11.71
C GLY A 28 -3.96 12.69 10.50
N ARG A 29 -3.09 13.68 10.71
CA ARG A 29 -2.45 14.45 9.62
C ARG A 29 -1.06 13.96 9.23
N ALA A 30 -0.51 13.05 10.03
CA ALA A 30 0.72 12.35 9.75
C ALA A 30 0.66 10.92 10.31
N ILE A 31 1.48 10.04 9.75
CA ILE A 31 1.65 8.66 10.19
C ILE A 31 3.13 8.31 10.32
N ILE A 32 3.43 7.33 11.16
CA ILE A 32 4.74 6.69 11.28
C ILE A 32 4.50 5.20 10.99
N PRO A 33 4.71 4.73 9.76
CA PRO A 33 4.53 3.31 9.42
C PRO A 33 5.68 2.52 10.04
N ALA A 34 5.39 1.83 11.15
CA ALA A 34 6.40 1.13 11.95
C ALA A 34 5.78 -0.11 12.61
N ASN A 35 5.60 -1.16 11.81
CA ASN A 35 5.07 -2.41 12.33
C ASN A 35 6.00 -2.95 13.43
N ILE A 36 5.41 -3.45 14.52
CA ILE A 36 6.16 -3.99 15.68
C ILE A 36 7.14 -5.11 15.32
N ASN A 37 6.90 -5.80 14.19
CA ASN A 37 7.73 -6.90 13.68
C ASN A 37 8.75 -6.45 12.62
N HIS A 38 8.95 -5.15 12.41
CA HIS A 38 10.01 -4.60 11.56
C HIS A 38 11.05 -3.81 12.36
N PRO A 39 11.79 -4.46 13.29
CA PRO A 39 12.75 -3.78 14.15
C PRO A 39 13.94 -3.18 13.39
N GLU A 40 14.17 -3.58 12.14
CA GLU A 40 15.22 -3.04 11.27
C GLU A 40 14.89 -1.63 10.74
N THR A 41 13.62 -1.19 10.82
CA THR A 41 13.17 0.09 10.28
C THR A 41 13.79 1.27 11.03
N GLU A 42 14.35 2.23 10.30
CA GLU A 42 14.72 3.56 10.81
C GLU A 42 13.46 4.44 10.75
N PRO A 43 12.81 4.79 11.88
CA PRO A 43 11.47 5.37 11.85
C PRO A 43 11.42 6.70 11.09
N MET A 44 10.42 6.84 10.23
CA MET A 44 10.18 8.03 9.42
C MET A 44 8.72 8.49 9.53
N ILE A 45 8.45 9.74 9.16
CA ILE A 45 7.11 10.34 9.24
C ILE A 45 6.63 10.84 7.87
N ILE A 46 5.37 10.51 7.55
CA ILE A 46 4.67 10.93 6.35
C ILE A 46 3.55 11.88 6.76
N GLY A 47 3.57 13.11 6.26
CA GLY A 47 2.52 14.09 6.51
C GLY A 47 2.82 15.44 5.86
N ARG A 48 1.78 16.24 5.61
CA ARG A 48 1.86 17.51 4.86
C ARG A 48 2.81 18.54 5.48
N ASN A 49 3.00 18.50 6.79
CA ASN A 49 3.84 19.45 7.53
C ASN A 49 5.29 18.97 7.73
N PHE A 50 5.70 17.93 7.01
CA PHE A 50 7.06 17.39 7.02
C PHE A 50 7.64 17.45 5.60
N LEU A 51 8.90 17.06 5.44
CA LEU A 51 9.50 16.89 4.11
C LEU A 51 8.66 15.90 3.29
N THR A 52 8.41 16.24 2.02
CA THR A 52 7.80 15.32 1.07
C THR A 52 8.63 14.05 0.99
N LYS A 53 7.94 12.90 1.05
CA LYS A 53 8.55 11.57 0.99
C LYS A 53 8.27 10.93 -0.36
N ILE A 54 9.18 10.10 -0.83
CA ILE A 54 9.06 9.35 -2.08
C ILE A 54 9.10 7.84 -1.81
N ASN A 55 8.35 7.09 -2.62
CA ASN A 55 8.30 5.63 -2.57
C ASN A 55 8.90 5.04 -3.85
N ALA A 56 9.65 3.94 -3.71
CA ALA A 56 10.10 3.14 -4.85
C ALA A 56 9.34 1.81 -4.90
N ASN A 57 8.83 1.45 -6.08
CA ASN A 57 8.21 0.15 -6.30
C ASN A 57 9.25 -0.84 -6.82
N ILE A 58 9.37 -1.98 -6.15
CA ILE A 58 10.14 -3.15 -6.60
C ILE A 58 9.20 -4.35 -6.70
N GLY A 59 9.74 -5.53 -6.95
CA GLY A 59 9.00 -6.77 -6.92
C GLY A 59 9.25 -7.63 -8.15
N ASN A 60 9.22 -8.94 -7.90
CA ASN A 60 9.37 -9.96 -8.91
C ASN A 60 8.10 -10.05 -9.78
N SER A 61 8.27 -10.47 -11.03
CA SER A 61 7.15 -10.86 -11.90
C SER A 61 7.22 -12.35 -12.22
N ALA A 62 6.14 -12.93 -12.71
CA ALA A 62 6.11 -14.33 -13.14
C ALA A 62 7.15 -14.68 -14.24
N VAL A 63 7.74 -13.66 -14.88
CA VAL A 63 8.62 -13.81 -16.05
C VAL A 63 10.10 -13.60 -15.69
N THR A 64 10.42 -12.76 -14.70
CA THR A 64 11.80 -12.37 -14.38
C THR A 64 11.91 -11.88 -12.93
N SER A 65 12.83 -12.47 -12.16
CA SER A 65 13.76 -11.87 -11.17
C SER A 65 14.15 -12.91 -10.11
N SER A 66 15.28 -12.69 -9.43
CA SER A 66 15.71 -13.51 -8.29
C SER A 66 15.61 -12.74 -6.97
N MET A 67 15.61 -13.47 -5.85
CA MET A 67 15.61 -12.88 -4.51
C MET A 67 16.77 -11.88 -4.31
N ALA A 68 17.97 -12.20 -4.82
CA ALA A 68 19.14 -11.33 -4.72
C ALA A 68 18.95 -10.02 -5.51
N GLU A 69 18.35 -10.10 -6.69
CA GLU A 69 18.05 -8.92 -7.51
C GLU A 69 17.00 -8.02 -6.85
N GLU A 70 15.98 -8.58 -6.20
CA GLU A 70 14.97 -7.77 -5.50
C GLU A 70 15.56 -7.02 -4.30
N VAL A 71 16.45 -7.68 -3.54
CA VAL A 71 17.20 -7.01 -2.46
C VAL A 71 18.14 -5.93 -3.02
N GLU A 72 18.82 -6.19 -4.14
CA GLU A 72 19.69 -5.20 -4.79
C GLU A 72 18.90 -3.97 -5.26
N LYS A 73 17.72 -4.17 -5.87
CA LYS A 73 16.81 -3.07 -6.27
C LYS A 73 16.40 -2.22 -5.07
N MET A 74 16.05 -2.86 -3.95
CA MET A 74 15.71 -2.16 -2.71
C MET A 74 16.87 -1.29 -2.22
N VAL A 75 18.05 -1.89 -2.05
CA VAL A 75 19.26 -1.18 -1.59
C VAL A 75 19.60 -0.02 -2.53
N TRP A 76 19.49 -0.24 -3.84
CA TRP A 76 19.74 0.79 -4.84
C TRP A 76 18.74 1.95 -4.74
N ALA A 77 17.44 1.65 -4.60
CA ALA A 77 16.41 2.67 -4.47
C ALA A 77 16.61 3.54 -3.22
N ILE A 78 16.86 2.91 -2.07
CA ILE A 78 17.11 3.60 -0.80
C ILE A 78 18.36 4.48 -0.89
N ARG A 79 19.43 3.97 -1.50
CA ARG A 79 20.68 4.72 -1.72
C ARG A 79 20.45 6.04 -2.48
N TRP A 80 19.49 6.06 -3.40
CA TRP A 80 19.14 7.25 -4.19
C TRP A 80 17.99 8.09 -3.60
N GLY A 81 17.56 7.78 -2.37
CA GLY A 81 16.65 8.61 -1.59
C GLY A 81 15.21 8.11 -1.51
N ALA A 82 14.93 6.84 -1.83
CA ALA A 82 13.62 6.26 -1.55
C ALA A 82 13.38 6.23 -0.02
N ASP A 83 12.36 6.95 0.45
CA ASP A 83 12.01 7.01 1.87
C ASP A 83 11.18 5.80 2.33
N THR A 84 10.52 5.13 1.38
CA THR A 84 9.78 3.88 1.58
C THR A 84 9.92 3.01 0.32
N VAL A 85 9.71 1.71 0.47
CA VAL A 85 9.72 0.76 -0.65
C VAL A 85 8.46 -0.08 -0.62
N MET A 86 7.86 -0.35 -1.78
CA MET A 86 6.80 -1.34 -1.88
C MET A 86 7.26 -2.60 -2.61
N ASP A 87 7.03 -3.75 -1.99
CA ASP A 87 7.11 -5.04 -2.67
C ASP A 87 5.79 -5.30 -3.41
N LEU A 88 5.83 -5.18 -4.74
CA LEU A 88 4.70 -5.47 -5.64
C LEU A 88 4.86 -6.81 -6.35
N SER A 89 5.64 -7.73 -5.77
CA SER A 89 5.89 -9.05 -6.31
C SER A 89 4.60 -9.81 -6.64
N THR A 90 4.62 -10.51 -7.77
CA THR A 90 3.56 -11.43 -8.20
C THR A 90 4.13 -12.76 -8.69
N GLY A 91 3.30 -13.79 -8.75
CA GLY A 91 3.73 -15.15 -9.08
C GLY A 91 4.26 -15.93 -7.87
N ARG A 92 5.34 -16.69 -8.07
CA ARG A 92 5.84 -17.66 -7.07
C ARG A 92 6.76 -17.01 -6.04
N ASN A 93 6.84 -17.64 -4.86
CA ASN A 93 7.78 -17.32 -3.78
C ASN A 93 7.67 -15.89 -3.19
N ILE A 94 6.51 -15.23 -3.33
CA ILE A 94 6.28 -13.87 -2.81
C ILE A 94 6.65 -13.76 -1.33
N HIS A 95 6.18 -14.69 -0.50
CA HIS A 95 6.46 -14.71 0.95
C HIS A 95 7.96 -14.70 1.25
N ASN A 96 8.71 -15.62 0.63
CA ASN A 96 10.15 -15.78 0.87
C ASN A 96 10.94 -14.57 0.38
N ILE A 97 10.61 -14.04 -0.81
CA ILE A 97 11.29 -12.85 -1.35
C ILE A 97 11.06 -11.66 -0.42
N ARG A 98 9.82 -11.46 0.03
CA ARG A 98 9.47 -10.37 0.94
C ARG A 98 10.17 -10.48 2.30
N GLU A 99 10.34 -11.70 2.84
CA GLU A 99 11.10 -11.89 4.09
C GLU A 99 12.52 -11.32 3.97
N TRP A 100 13.20 -11.63 2.86
CA TRP A 100 14.54 -11.10 2.62
C TRP A 100 14.57 -9.60 2.42
N ILE A 101 13.56 -9.03 1.77
CA ILE A 101 13.42 -7.57 1.62
C ILE A 101 13.27 -6.93 3.01
N ILE A 102 12.28 -7.35 3.81
CA ILE A 102 11.97 -6.76 5.12
C ILE A 102 13.19 -6.85 6.04
N ARG A 103 13.80 -8.03 6.18
CA ARG A 103 14.95 -8.24 7.08
C ARG A 103 16.21 -7.46 6.68
N ASN A 104 16.25 -6.86 5.49
CA ASN A 104 17.36 -6.04 5.01
C ASN A 104 16.95 -4.59 4.72
N SER A 105 15.73 -4.18 5.06
CA SER A 105 15.23 -2.84 4.78
C SER A 105 15.37 -1.93 6.01
N PRO A 106 16.13 -0.83 5.93
CA PRO A 106 16.09 0.22 6.94
C PRO A 106 14.89 1.18 6.75
N VAL A 107 14.09 1.02 5.69
CA VAL A 107 12.94 1.90 5.42
C VAL A 107 11.62 1.12 5.49
N PRO A 108 10.48 1.79 5.73
CA PRO A 108 9.19 1.12 5.76
C PRO A 108 8.86 0.39 4.45
N ILE A 109 8.38 -0.85 4.58
CA ILE A 109 7.95 -1.71 3.49
C ILE A 109 6.43 -1.72 3.37
N GLY A 110 5.93 -1.42 2.18
CA GLY A 110 4.52 -1.54 1.83
C GLY A 110 4.23 -2.71 0.90
N THR A 111 2.98 -3.15 0.91
CA THR A 111 2.50 -4.18 -0.03
C THR A 111 1.09 -3.87 -0.54
N VAL A 112 0.63 -4.68 -1.50
CA VAL A 112 -0.78 -4.77 -1.88
C VAL A 112 -1.24 -6.21 -1.58
N PRO A 113 -1.81 -6.49 -0.38
CA PRO A 113 -2.08 -7.87 0.06
C PRO A 113 -2.94 -8.71 -0.91
N ILE A 114 -3.80 -8.06 -1.69
CA ILE A 114 -4.66 -8.74 -2.69
C ILE A 114 -3.84 -9.46 -3.77
N TYR A 115 -2.61 -9.04 -4.05
CA TYR A 115 -1.76 -9.69 -5.05
C TYR A 115 -1.35 -11.08 -4.60
N GLN A 116 -0.92 -11.21 -3.35
CA GLN A 116 -0.59 -12.53 -2.80
C GLN A 116 -1.84 -13.37 -2.56
N ALA A 117 -2.93 -12.77 -2.08
CA ALA A 117 -4.19 -13.48 -1.92
C ALA A 117 -4.67 -14.08 -3.25
N LEU A 118 -4.51 -13.34 -4.36
CA LEU A 118 -4.85 -13.82 -5.70
C LEU A 118 -3.99 -15.02 -6.13
N GLU A 119 -2.69 -15.04 -5.81
CA GLU A 119 -1.83 -16.20 -6.08
C GLU A 119 -2.23 -17.42 -5.25
N LYS A 120 -2.68 -17.24 -4.00
CA LYS A 120 -3.18 -18.33 -3.15
C LYS A 120 -4.40 -19.05 -3.74
N VAL A 121 -5.16 -18.36 -4.59
CA VAL A 121 -6.32 -18.92 -5.32
C VAL A 121 -6.03 -19.17 -6.80
N GLY A 122 -4.76 -19.32 -7.16
CA GLY A 122 -4.34 -19.72 -8.52
C GLY A 122 -4.60 -18.66 -9.60
N GLY A 123 -4.67 -17.38 -9.23
CA GLY A 123 -4.93 -16.30 -10.18
C GLY A 123 -6.41 -16.07 -10.51
N ILE A 124 -7.33 -16.82 -9.87
CA ILE A 124 -8.76 -16.76 -10.14
C ILE A 124 -9.40 -15.77 -9.17
N ALA A 125 -9.64 -14.54 -9.65
CA ALA A 125 -10.17 -13.46 -8.80
C ALA A 125 -11.49 -13.84 -8.13
N GLU A 126 -12.34 -14.61 -8.80
CA GLU A 126 -13.64 -15.08 -8.32
C GLU A 126 -13.55 -15.98 -7.07
N GLU A 127 -12.42 -16.68 -6.90
CA GLU A 127 -12.17 -17.58 -5.78
C GLU A 127 -11.60 -16.86 -4.55
N LEU A 128 -11.37 -15.54 -4.63
CA LEU A 128 -11.01 -14.74 -3.47
C LEU A 128 -12.14 -14.76 -2.44
N SER A 129 -11.76 -14.86 -1.18
CA SER A 129 -12.67 -14.75 -0.03
C SER A 129 -12.05 -13.91 1.08
N TRP A 130 -12.87 -13.53 2.06
CA TRP A 130 -12.39 -12.86 3.26
C TRP A 130 -11.33 -13.69 3.98
N GLU A 131 -11.52 -15.01 4.10
CA GLU A 131 -10.61 -15.90 4.82
C GLU A 131 -9.21 -15.92 4.19
N VAL A 132 -9.13 -16.06 2.86
CA VAL A 132 -7.85 -16.04 2.15
C VAL A 132 -7.15 -14.69 2.32
N PHE A 133 -7.91 -13.60 2.26
CA PHE A 133 -7.37 -12.26 2.42
C PHE A 133 -6.91 -11.99 3.85
N ARG A 134 -7.72 -12.36 4.85
CA ARG A 134 -7.41 -12.26 6.28
C ARG A 134 -6.13 -13.01 6.63
N ASP A 135 -6.01 -14.25 6.18
CA ASP A 135 -4.80 -15.05 6.43
C ASP A 135 -3.57 -14.42 5.76
N THR A 136 -3.76 -13.75 4.61
CA THR A 136 -2.70 -12.99 3.94
C THR A 136 -2.31 -11.71 4.70
N LEU A 137 -3.26 -11.00 5.30
CA LEU A 137 -2.97 -9.83 6.13
C LEU A 137 -2.14 -10.23 7.36
N ILE A 138 -2.57 -11.27 8.07
CA ILE A 138 -1.87 -11.76 9.27
C ILE A 138 -0.46 -12.20 8.90
N GLU A 139 -0.31 -13.01 7.85
CA GLU A 139 1.00 -13.47 7.38
C GLU A 139 1.94 -12.29 7.08
N GLN A 140 1.47 -11.25 6.39
CA GLN A 140 2.30 -10.08 6.08
C GLN A 140 2.59 -9.19 7.29
N ALA A 141 1.64 -9.06 8.20
CA ALA A 141 1.81 -8.30 9.43
C ALA A 141 2.83 -8.97 10.37
N GLU A 142 2.82 -10.31 10.44
CA GLU A 142 3.81 -11.09 11.19
C GLU A 142 5.23 -10.96 10.62
N GLN A 143 5.37 -10.84 9.30
CA GLN A 143 6.69 -10.61 8.69
C GLN A 143 7.27 -9.23 9.00
N GLY A 144 6.41 -8.22 9.21
CA GLY A 144 6.83 -6.84 9.44
C GLY A 144 6.49 -5.88 8.29
N VAL A 145 5.46 -6.13 7.48
CA VAL A 145 4.99 -5.12 6.53
C VAL A 145 4.42 -3.92 7.28
N ASP A 146 4.90 -2.71 6.99
CA ASP A 146 4.56 -1.48 7.72
C ASP A 146 3.27 -0.81 7.25
N TYR A 147 2.88 -1.02 5.99
CA TYR A 147 1.63 -0.49 5.49
C TYR A 147 0.99 -1.33 4.37
N PHE A 148 -0.33 -1.39 4.38
CA PHE A 148 -1.11 -2.10 3.37
C PHE A 148 -1.83 -1.15 2.43
N THR A 149 -1.63 -1.34 1.13
CA THR A 149 -2.53 -0.77 0.12
C THR A 149 -3.78 -1.61 -0.03
N ILE A 150 -4.93 -1.11 0.46
CA ILE A 150 -6.21 -1.84 0.46
C ILE A 150 -7.26 -1.08 -0.35
N HIS A 151 -7.84 -1.75 -1.33
CA HIS A 151 -8.78 -1.17 -2.29
C HIS A 151 -10.24 -1.22 -1.80
N ALA A 152 -10.48 -0.95 -0.51
CA ALA A 152 -11.82 -1.01 0.10
C ALA A 152 -12.79 0.03 -0.47
N GLY A 153 -12.29 1.07 -1.15
CA GLY A 153 -13.12 2.08 -1.84
C GLY A 153 -13.72 1.64 -3.17
N VAL A 154 -13.33 0.48 -3.72
CA VAL A 154 -13.91 -0.07 -4.96
C VAL A 154 -15.21 -0.77 -4.62
N ARG A 155 -16.30 0.01 -4.57
CA ARG A 155 -17.65 -0.49 -4.27
C ARG A 155 -18.36 -0.98 -5.53
N LEU A 156 -19.25 -1.95 -5.38
CA LEU A 156 -20.03 -2.51 -6.50
C LEU A 156 -20.75 -1.42 -7.30
N ALA A 157 -21.38 -0.47 -6.61
CA ALA A 157 -22.12 0.63 -7.23
C ALA A 157 -21.24 1.62 -8.01
N TYR A 158 -19.92 1.63 -7.79
CA TYR A 158 -18.99 2.56 -8.44
C TYR A 158 -18.39 1.99 -9.73
N ILE A 159 -18.46 0.67 -9.93
CA ILE A 159 -17.89 0.02 -11.12
C ILE A 159 -18.54 0.55 -12.42
N PRO A 160 -19.89 0.72 -12.51
CA PRO A 160 -20.52 1.28 -13.71
C PRO A 160 -20.05 2.69 -14.10
N LEU A 161 -19.57 3.50 -13.14
CA LEU A 161 -19.04 4.85 -13.40
C LEU A 161 -17.74 4.83 -14.24
N THR A 162 -17.16 3.64 -14.44
CA THR A 162 -15.92 3.48 -15.21
C THR A 162 -16.14 3.02 -16.64
N VAL A 163 -17.38 2.69 -17.05
CA VAL A 163 -17.70 2.11 -18.36
C VAL A 163 -17.31 3.06 -19.51
N ASP A 164 -17.54 4.35 -19.34
CA ASP A 164 -17.26 5.36 -20.38
C ASP A 164 -15.83 5.91 -20.33
N ARG A 165 -14.97 5.39 -19.44
CA ARG A 165 -13.57 5.86 -19.35
C ARG A 165 -12.76 5.31 -20.52
N VAL A 166 -12.02 6.21 -21.16
CA VAL A 166 -11.08 5.87 -22.26
C VAL A 166 -10.12 4.73 -21.90
N THR A 167 -9.66 4.68 -20.65
CA THR A 167 -8.69 3.69 -20.15
C THR A 167 -9.27 2.73 -19.11
N GLY A 168 -10.59 2.79 -18.86
CA GLY A 168 -11.26 1.93 -17.87
C GLY A 168 -10.67 2.03 -16.46
N ILE A 169 -10.51 0.86 -15.81
CA ILE A 169 -9.86 0.71 -14.50
C ILE A 169 -8.41 0.29 -14.72
N VAL A 170 -7.46 1.18 -14.41
CA VAL A 170 -6.01 0.92 -14.58
C VAL A 170 -5.30 0.45 -13.30
N SER A 171 -6.00 0.44 -12.17
CA SER A 171 -5.46 -0.16 -10.95
C SER A 171 -5.54 -1.67 -11.03
N ARG A 172 -4.40 -2.38 -10.86
CA ARG A 172 -4.38 -3.84 -10.80
C ARG A 172 -5.22 -4.37 -9.63
N GLY A 173 -5.00 -3.85 -8.42
CA GLY A 173 -5.81 -4.23 -7.26
C GLY A 173 -7.29 -3.82 -7.38
N GLY A 174 -7.55 -2.65 -7.97
CA GLY A 174 -8.91 -2.18 -8.23
C GLY A 174 -9.66 -3.04 -9.25
N SER A 175 -8.99 -3.48 -10.32
CA SER A 175 -9.58 -4.34 -11.35
C SER A 175 -9.81 -5.77 -10.85
N ILE A 176 -8.96 -6.31 -9.97
CA ILE A 176 -9.21 -7.57 -9.27
C ILE A 176 -10.50 -7.48 -8.45
N MET A 177 -10.65 -6.42 -7.64
CA MET A 177 -11.85 -6.23 -6.83
C MET A 177 -13.10 -5.99 -7.66
N ALA A 178 -13.00 -5.22 -8.75
CA ALA A 178 -14.12 -5.00 -9.66
C ALA A 178 -14.60 -6.32 -10.29
N LYS A 179 -13.66 -7.18 -10.74
CA LYS A 179 -13.98 -8.50 -11.29
C LYS A 179 -14.72 -9.37 -10.28
N TRP A 180 -14.22 -9.44 -9.04
CA TRP A 180 -14.86 -10.20 -7.96
C TRP A 180 -16.29 -9.69 -7.67
N CYS A 181 -16.47 -8.37 -7.54
CA CYS A 181 -17.77 -7.76 -7.26
C CYS A 181 -18.79 -8.04 -8.38
N LEU A 182 -18.37 -7.93 -9.64
CA LEU A 182 -19.24 -8.18 -10.79
C LEU A 182 -19.62 -9.65 -10.92
N HIS A 183 -18.69 -10.57 -10.65
CA HIS A 183 -18.95 -12.01 -10.74
C HIS A 183 -19.96 -12.46 -9.69
N HIS A 184 -19.77 -12.04 -8.42
CA HIS A 184 -20.64 -12.43 -7.32
C HIS A 184 -21.89 -11.57 -7.19
N HIS A 185 -21.91 -10.41 -7.87
CA HIS A 185 -22.91 -9.35 -7.70
C HIS A 185 -23.09 -8.96 -6.22
N LYS A 186 -21.97 -8.81 -5.52
CA LYS A 186 -21.88 -8.47 -4.09
C LYS A 186 -21.01 -7.24 -3.86
N GLU A 187 -21.22 -6.60 -2.71
CA GLU A 187 -20.35 -5.52 -2.27
C GLU A 187 -18.94 -6.04 -1.97
N SER A 188 -17.93 -5.19 -2.16
CA SER A 188 -16.53 -5.53 -1.89
C SER A 188 -16.35 -6.11 -0.48
N PHE A 189 -15.85 -7.34 -0.38
CA PHE A 189 -15.55 -7.96 0.92
C PHE A 189 -14.50 -7.16 1.71
N LEU A 190 -13.64 -6.38 1.04
CA LEU A 190 -12.70 -5.47 1.71
C LEU A 190 -13.42 -4.31 2.41
N TYR A 191 -14.56 -3.88 1.87
CA TYR A 191 -15.42 -2.88 2.46
C TYR A 191 -16.28 -3.48 3.58
N GLU A 192 -16.88 -4.64 3.34
CA GLU A 192 -17.75 -5.31 4.33
C GLU A 192 -16.99 -5.73 5.60
N HIS A 193 -15.74 -6.17 5.47
CA HIS A 193 -14.89 -6.60 6.59
C HIS A 193 -13.89 -5.52 7.05
N PHE A 194 -14.11 -4.25 6.73
CA PHE A 194 -13.14 -3.19 7.03
C PHE A 194 -12.82 -3.06 8.53
N GLU A 195 -13.78 -3.34 9.42
CA GLU A 195 -13.56 -3.34 10.87
C GLU A 195 -12.59 -4.45 11.31
N GLU A 196 -12.75 -5.67 10.81
CA GLU A 196 -11.84 -6.79 11.09
C GLU A 196 -10.43 -6.52 10.53
N ILE A 197 -10.33 -5.86 9.37
CA ILE A 197 -9.04 -5.41 8.83
C ILE A 197 -8.39 -4.41 9.79
N CYS A 198 -9.16 -3.48 10.39
CA CYS A 198 -8.65 -2.54 11.38
C CYS A 198 -8.14 -3.24 12.63
N ASP A 199 -8.81 -4.30 13.08
CA ASP A 199 -8.37 -5.08 14.25
C ASP A 199 -7.02 -5.75 14.00
N ILE A 200 -6.81 -6.31 12.81
CA ILE A 200 -5.51 -6.88 12.41
C ILE A 200 -4.46 -5.78 12.35
N ALA A 201 -4.72 -4.69 11.62
CA ALA A 201 -3.76 -3.60 11.48
C ALA A 201 -3.34 -3.01 12.84
N ARG A 202 -4.29 -2.84 13.77
CA ARG A 202 -4.05 -2.35 15.13
C ARG A 202 -3.19 -3.29 15.96
N ALA A 203 -3.32 -4.60 15.78
CA ALA A 203 -2.56 -5.57 16.57
C ALA A 203 -1.05 -5.51 16.30
N TYR A 204 -0.64 -5.02 15.12
CA TYR A 204 0.75 -5.00 14.68
C TYR A 204 1.28 -3.58 14.35
N ASP A 205 0.46 -2.54 14.50
CA ASP A 205 0.74 -1.17 14.06
C ASP A 205 1.01 -1.02 12.56
N VAL A 206 0.21 -1.72 11.74
CA VAL A 206 0.27 -1.58 10.28
C VAL A 206 -0.55 -0.38 9.85
N SER A 207 0.07 0.53 9.10
CA SER A 207 -0.62 1.72 8.57
C SER A 207 -1.52 1.39 7.37
N PHE A 208 -2.63 2.12 7.22
CA PHE A 208 -3.49 2.03 6.05
C PHE A 208 -3.00 2.96 4.93
N SER A 209 -2.84 2.39 3.73
CA SER A 209 -2.81 3.11 2.46
C SER A 209 -4.11 2.79 1.72
N LEU A 210 -5.11 3.67 1.79
CA LEU A 210 -6.40 3.41 1.12
C LEU A 210 -6.21 3.54 -0.39
N GLY A 211 -6.30 2.40 -1.09
CA GLY A 211 -5.95 2.27 -2.50
C GLY A 211 -6.91 3.01 -3.42
N ASP A 212 -6.35 3.74 -4.38
CA ASP A 212 -7.06 4.49 -5.41
C ASP A 212 -7.51 3.59 -6.58
N GLY A 213 -8.32 2.57 -6.26
CA GLY A 213 -8.71 1.54 -7.22
C GLY A 213 -9.38 2.04 -8.49
N LEU A 214 -10.01 3.23 -8.44
CA LEU A 214 -10.65 3.89 -9.57
C LEU A 214 -9.89 5.15 -10.03
N ARG A 215 -8.58 5.23 -9.82
CA ARG A 215 -7.76 6.34 -10.31
C ARG A 215 -7.84 6.49 -11.85
N PRO A 216 -7.68 7.71 -12.38
CA PRO A 216 -7.66 7.94 -13.82
C PRO A 216 -6.38 7.37 -14.46
N GLY A 217 -6.53 6.63 -15.56
CA GLY A 217 -5.40 6.15 -16.37
C GLY A 217 -5.02 7.06 -17.54
N SER A 218 -5.76 8.14 -17.74
CA SER A 218 -5.53 9.12 -18.81
C SER A 218 -6.07 10.49 -18.40
N ILE A 219 -5.57 11.55 -19.05
CA ILE A 219 -6.05 12.93 -18.85
C ILE A 219 -7.56 13.03 -19.11
N ALA A 220 -8.07 12.30 -20.11
CA ALA A 220 -9.50 12.28 -20.44
C ALA A 220 -10.39 11.75 -19.31
N ALA A 221 -9.85 10.92 -18.40
CA ALA A 221 -10.56 10.37 -17.26
C ALA A 221 -10.26 11.14 -15.95
N ALA A 222 -9.37 12.14 -15.98
CA ALA A 222 -8.98 12.88 -14.79
C ALA A 222 -10.14 13.72 -14.26
N ASN A 223 -10.39 13.62 -12.95
CA ASN A 223 -11.51 14.30 -12.27
C ASN A 223 -12.90 13.99 -12.86
N ALA A 224 -13.04 12.88 -13.58
CA ALA A 224 -14.35 12.39 -14.00
C ALA A 224 -15.21 12.08 -12.75
N ALA A 225 -16.46 12.54 -12.77
CA ALA A 225 -17.44 12.31 -11.72
C ALA A 225 -17.91 10.85 -11.69
#